data_AF-A0A3D2U5N0-F1
#
_entry.id   AF-A0A3D2U5N0-F1
#
_cell.length_a   1.000
_cell.length_b   1.000
_cell.length_c   1.000
_cell.angle_alpha   90.00
_cell.angle_beta   90.00
_cell.angle_gamma   90.00
#
_symmetry.space_group_name_H-M   'P 1'
#
loop_
_entity.id
_entity.type
_entity.pdbx_description
1 polymer ?
#
loop_
_entity_poly.entity_id
_entity_poly.type
_entity_poly.pdbx_seq_one_letter_code
_entity_poly.pdbx_strand_id
1 'polypeptide(L)'
;MNTADWIVVAGWGQIVVVVGSLGVPRALNWTGELQQVSPLIRQIFWTYAGYILCTNLAFALVSILGNEELSDGSPLASSVTGFITLYWFARIMIQFFYFDRASAPTGLKYTVGECVLVGLFVFFTAVYGVATWDNLSAVAVG
;
A
#
# COMPACT_ATOMS: atom_id res chain seq x y z
N MET A 1 19.01 -10.66 -8.09
CA MET A 1 17.94 -10.64 -7.09
C MET A 1 16.82 -11.52 -7.59
N ASN A 2 16.41 -12.49 -6.79
CA ASN A 2 15.24 -13.32 -7.06
C ASN A 2 13.96 -12.58 -6.63
N THR A 3 12.79 -13.19 -6.83
CA THR A 3 11.49 -12.61 -6.48
C THR A 3 11.37 -12.34 -4.97
N ALA A 4 11.91 -13.22 -4.12
CA ALA A 4 11.94 -13.05 -2.66
C ALA A 4 12.69 -11.78 -2.22
N ASP A 5 13.85 -11.51 -2.80
CA ASP A 5 14.65 -10.31 -2.50
C ASP A 5 13.83 -9.03 -2.79
N TRP A 6 13.10 -9.01 -3.91
CA TRP A 6 12.25 -7.87 -4.28
C TRP A 6 11.07 -7.70 -3.34
N ILE A 7 10.48 -8.79 -2.85
CA ILE A 7 9.42 -8.76 -1.83
C ILE A 7 9.94 -8.12 -0.53
N VAL A 8 11.17 -8.42 -0.11
CA VAL A 8 11.77 -7.76 1.08
C VAL A 8 11.95 -6.27 0.87
N VAL A 9 12.44 -5.85 -0.30
CA VAL A 9 12.59 -4.43 -0.65
C VAL A 9 11.22 -3.72 -0.67
N ALA A 10 10.19 -4.36 -1.22
CA ALA A 10 8.83 -3.86 -1.17
C ALA A 10 8.31 -3.77 0.28
N GLY A 11 8.62 -4.75 1.12
CA GLY A 11 8.32 -4.75 2.55
C GLY A 11 8.87 -3.51 3.27
N TRP A 12 10.14 -3.17 3.05
CA TRP A 12 10.74 -1.94 3.58
C TRP A 12 10.10 -0.68 3.00
N GLY A 13 9.77 -0.67 1.70
CA GLY A 13 9.02 0.44 1.10
C GLY A 13 7.66 0.64 1.77
N GLN A 14 6.96 -0.43 2.13
CA GLN A 14 5.68 -0.33 2.85
C GLN A 14 5.87 0.22 4.28
N ILE A 15 6.98 -0.08 4.97
CA ILE A 15 7.32 0.58 6.24
C ILE A 15 7.46 2.09 6.05
N VAL A 16 8.11 2.54 4.96
CA VAL A 16 8.20 3.97 4.64
C VAL A 16 6.81 4.59 4.45
N VAL A 17 5.88 3.89 3.78
CA VAL A 17 4.48 4.35 3.64
C VAL A 17 3.78 4.42 5.00
N VAL A 18 3.95 3.42 5.87
CA VAL A 18 3.33 3.40 7.21
C VAL A 18 3.83 4.58 8.04
N VAL A 19 5.15 4.78 8.11
CA VAL A 19 5.74 5.89 8.86
C VAL A 19 5.31 7.24 8.28
N GLY A 20 5.32 7.38 6.95
CA GLY A 20 4.83 8.59 6.27
C GLY A 20 3.36 8.88 6.58
N SER A 21 2.52 7.84 6.62
CA SER A 21 1.08 7.93 6.89
C SER A 21 0.77 8.46 8.30
N LEU A 22 1.63 8.21 9.29
CA LEU A 22 1.49 8.79 10.64
C LEU A 22 1.65 10.32 10.67
N GLY A 23 2.37 10.89 9.69
CA GLY A 23 2.55 12.34 9.55
C GLY A 23 1.37 13.04 8.86
N VAL A 24 0.61 12.32 8.03
CA VAL A 24 -0.47 12.88 7.19
C VAL A 24 -1.55 13.61 7.99
N PRO A 25 -2.08 13.07 9.12
CA PRO A 25 -3.14 13.74 9.87
C PRO A 25 -2.75 15.13 10.37
N ARG A 26 -1.47 15.32 10.73
CA ARG A 26 -0.94 16.62 11.14
C ARG A 26 -0.69 17.53 9.94
N ALA A 27 -0.09 16.98 8.87
CA ALA A 27 0.27 17.74 7.68
C ALA A 27 -0.94 18.32 6.92
N LEU A 28 -2.10 17.68 7.03
CA LEU A 28 -3.35 18.09 6.38
C LEU A 28 -4.41 18.61 7.38
N ASN A 29 -4.04 18.87 8.64
CA ASN A 29 -4.95 19.34 9.67
C ASN A 29 -6.28 18.55 9.75
N TRP A 30 -6.22 17.22 9.74
CA TRP A 30 -7.42 16.37 9.76
C TRP A 30 -8.35 16.69 10.92
N THR A 31 -7.80 17.08 12.07
CA THR A 31 -8.60 17.49 13.23
C THR A 31 -9.47 18.70 12.95
N GLY A 32 -8.99 19.69 12.17
CA GLY A 32 -9.77 20.85 11.76
C GLY A 32 -10.79 20.51 10.67
N GLU A 33 -10.38 19.77 9.65
CA GLU A 33 -11.27 19.37 8.54
C GLU A 33 -12.43 18.48 9.03
N LEU A 34 -12.13 17.49 9.89
CA LEU A 34 -13.13 16.56 10.41
C LEU A 34 -14.03 17.16 11.51
N GLN A 35 -13.81 18.41 11.94
CA GLN A 35 -14.78 19.09 12.83
C GLN A 35 -16.06 19.51 12.10
N GLN A 36 -16.00 19.66 10.78
CA GLN A 36 -17.15 20.08 9.97
C GLN A 36 -18.15 18.95 9.70
N VAL A 37 -17.76 17.70 9.98
CA VAL A 37 -18.60 16.51 9.80
C VAL A 37 -19.18 16.03 11.12
N SER A 38 -20.21 15.18 11.07
CA SER A 38 -20.82 14.61 12.27
C SER A 38 -19.80 13.75 13.06
N PRO A 39 -19.95 13.64 14.40
CA PRO A 39 -19.04 12.84 15.22
C PRO A 39 -18.92 11.39 14.77
N LEU A 40 -20.02 10.80 14.28
CA LEU A 40 -20.04 9.42 13.78
C LEU A 40 -19.17 9.28 12.51
N ILE A 41 -19.33 10.18 11.54
CA ILE A 41 -18.53 10.15 10.30
C ILE A 41 -17.05 10.34 10.61
N ARG A 42 -16.71 11.23 11.54
CA ARG A 42 -15.34 11.40 12.02
C ARG A 42 -14.77 10.11 12.62
N GLN A 43 -15.54 9.41 13.46
CA GLN A 43 -15.10 8.14 14.05
C GLN A 43 -14.87 7.07 12.97
N ILE A 44 -15.80 6.94 12.00
CA ILE A 44 -15.67 5.99 10.89
C ILE A 44 -14.41 6.28 10.06
N PHE A 45 -14.15 7.55 9.76
CA PHE A 45 -12.96 7.96 9.01
C PHE A 45 -11.66 7.55 9.73
N TRP A 46 -11.57 7.80 11.04
CA TRP A 46 -10.41 7.38 11.84
C TRP A 46 -10.27 5.86 11.93
N THR A 47 -11.37 5.12 12.04
CA THR A 47 -11.35 3.65 12.01
C THR A 47 -10.78 3.13 10.70
N TYR A 48 -11.24 3.66 9.55
CA TYR A 48 -10.71 3.26 8.25
C TYR A 48 -9.24 3.65 8.06
N ALA A 49 -8.84 4.83 8.52
CA ALA A 49 -7.43 5.23 8.52
C ALA A 49 -6.57 4.24 9.34
N GLY A 50 -7.06 3.83 10.51
CA GLY A 50 -6.41 2.82 11.35
C GLY A 50 -6.31 1.46 10.68
N TYR A 51 -7.40 0.97 10.07
CA TYR A 51 -7.39 -0.30 9.33
C TYR A 51 -6.40 -0.28 8.18
N ILE A 52 -6.38 0.79 7.39
CA ILE A 52 -5.44 0.95 6.27
C ILE A 52 -3.99 0.92 6.78
N LEU A 53 -3.68 1.65 7.85
CA LEU A 53 -2.35 1.69 8.44
C LEU A 53 -1.90 0.31 8.91
N CYS A 54 -2.75 -0.39 9.67
CA CYS A 54 -2.47 -1.73 10.19
C CYS A 54 -2.30 -2.76 9.07
N THR A 55 -3.13 -2.69 8.01
CA THR A 55 -3.01 -3.57 6.84
C THR A 55 -1.69 -3.35 6.11
N ASN A 56 -1.29 -2.09 5.87
CA ASN A 56 0.00 -1.78 5.25
C ASN A 56 1.18 -2.26 6.09
N LEU A 57 1.07 -2.15 7.43
CA LEU A 57 2.07 -2.68 8.34
C LEU A 57 2.13 -4.22 8.30
N ALA A 58 0.97 -4.90 8.24
CA ALA A 58 0.92 -6.34 8.12
C ALA A 58 1.56 -6.81 6.80
N PHE A 59 1.29 -6.13 5.68
CA PHE A 59 1.95 -6.42 4.40
C PHE A 59 3.46 -6.23 4.48
N ALA A 60 3.92 -5.18 5.17
CA ALA A 60 5.34 -4.94 5.36
C ALA A 60 5.99 -6.08 6.15
N LEU A 61 5.38 -6.47 7.28
CA LEU A 61 5.90 -7.52 8.14
C LEU A 61 5.93 -8.88 7.44
N VAL A 62 4.85 -9.29 6.78
CA VAL A 62 4.82 -10.58 6.07
C VAL A 62 5.83 -10.60 4.93
N SER A 63 6.09 -9.46 4.28
CA SER A 63 7.06 -9.39 3.18
C SER A 63 8.52 -9.34 3.64
N ILE A 64 8.80 -8.84 4.84
CA ILE A 64 10.15 -8.87 5.41
C ILE A 64 10.44 -10.23 6.04
N LEU A 65 9.49 -10.74 6.83
CA LEU A 65 9.68 -11.92 7.68
C LEU A 65 9.32 -13.24 6.99
N GLY A 66 8.42 -13.23 6.00
CA GLY A 66 7.92 -14.43 5.32
C GLY A 66 8.14 -14.38 3.81
N ASN A 67 9.25 -13.80 3.35
CA ASN A 67 9.52 -13.61 1.92
C ASN A 67 9.69 -14.94 1.17
N GLU A 68 10.29 -15.95 1.81
CA GLU A 68 10.49 -17.27 1.20
C GLU A 68 9.14 -17.96 1.00
N GLU A 69 8.27 -17.93 2.02
CA GLU A 69 6.92 -18.51 1.97
C GLU A 69 6.00 -17.75 1.00
N LEU A 70 6.22 -16.46 0.77
CA LEU A 70 5.47 -15.69 -0.24
C LEU A 70 5.93 -15.97 -1.69
N SER A 71 7.01 -16.72 -1.86
CA SER A 71 7.58 -17.05 -3.18
C SER A 71 7.79 -18.56 -3.38
N ASP A 72 7.15 -19.40 -2.55
CA ASP A 72 7.31 -20.85 -2.55
C ASP A 72 6.50 -21.59 -3.62
N GLY A 73 5.70 -20.88 -4.42
CA GLY A 73 4.82 -21.46 -5.43
C GLY A 73 3.52 -22.07 -4.88
N SER A 74 3.22 -21.91 -3.60
CA SER A 74 1.98 -22.43 -3.02
C SER A 74 0.74 -21.65 -3.47
N PRO A 75 -0.46 -22.26 -3.41
CA PRO A 75 -1.72 -21.53 -3.61
C PRO A 75 -1.90 -20.38 -2.60
N LEU A 76 -1.36 -20.52 -1.39
CA LEU A 76 -1.40 -19.48 -0.37
C LEU A 76 -0.51 -18.29 -0.78
N ALA A 77 0.72 -18.55 -1.21
CA ALA A 77 1.64 -17.52 -1.72
C ALA A 77 1.02 -16.74 -2.89
N SER A 78 0.42 -17.46 -3.85
CA SER A 78 -0.31 -16.87 -4.98
C SER A 78 -1.46 -15.96 -4.51
N SER A 79 -2.26 -16.44 -3.56
CA SER A 79 -3.43 -15.71 -3.06
C SER A 79 -3.04 -14.44 -2.30
N VAL A 80 -2.02 -14.53 -1.44
CA VAL A 80 -1.57 -13.39 -0.63
C VAL A 80 -0.87 -12.35 -1.51
N THR A 81 0.07 -12.76 -2.37
CA THR A 81 0.71 -11.82 -3.30
C THR A 81 -0.30 -11.21 -4.27
N GLY A 82 -1.28 -11.97 -4.74
CA GLY A 82 -2.35 -11.49 -5.62
C GLY A 82 -3.23 -10.46 -4.91
N PHE A 83 -3.58 -10.71 -3.65
CA PHE A 83 -4.32 -9.76 -2.83
C PHE A 83 -3.57 -8.44 -2.63
N ILE A 84 -2.27 -8.51 -2.30
CA ILE A 84 -1.43 -7.31 -2.13
C ILE A 84 -1.31 -6.53 -3.45
N THR A 85 -1.18 -7.23 -4.57
CA THR A 85 -1.16 -6.63 -5.92
C THR A 85 -2.43 -5.84 -6.19
N LEU A 86 -3.60 -6.46 -5.97
CA LEU A 86 -4.91 -5.83 -6.18
C LEU A 86 -5.11 -4.64 -5.24
N TYR A 87 -4.68 -4.75 -3.98
CA TYR A 87 -4.76 -3.66 -3.01
C TYR A 87 -4.01 -2.41 -3.50
N TRP A 88 -2.74 -2.55 -3.89
CA TRP A 88 -1.95 -1.41 -4.35
C TRP A 88 -2.40 -0.91 -5.71
N PHE A 89 -2.82 -1.79 -6.62
CA PHE A 89 -3.37 -1.39 -7.90
C PHE A 89 -4.64 -0.55 -7.72
N ALA A 90 -5.57 -1.01 -6.88
CA ALA A 90 -6.76 -0.24 -6.54
C ALA A 90 -6.40 1.11 -5.92
N ARG A 91 -5.36 1.17 -5.08
CA ARG A 91 -4.88 2.43 -4.49
C ARG A 91 -4.39 3.41 -5.55
N ILE A 92 -3.69 2.95 -6.59
CA ILE A 92 -3.29 3.75 -7.75
C ILE A 92 -4.54 4.25 -8.48
N MET A 93 -5.49 3.36 -8.79
CA MET A 93 -6.71 3.75 -9.50
C MET A 93 -7.49 4.83 -8.73
N ILE A 94 -7.64 4.69 -7.41
CA ILE A 94 -8.28 5.70 -6.55
C ILE A 94 -7.53 7.05 -6.62
N GLN A 95 -6.20 7.04 -6.62
CA GLN A 95 -5.39 8.26 -6.68
C GLN A 95 -5.57 9.05 -8.00
N PHE A 96 -5.78 8.36 -9.12
CA PHE A 96 -5.87 8.99 -10.44
C PHE A 96 -7.31 9.23 -10.92
N PHE A 97 -8.26 8.37 -10.53
CA PHE A 97 -9.62 8.41 -11.05
C PHE A 97 -10.68 8.84 -10.04
N TYR A 98 -10.40 8.77 -8.73
CA TYR A 98 -11.38 9.11 -7.69
C TYR A 98 -11.04 10.39 -6.94
N PHE A 99 -9.78 10.60 -6.57
CA PHE A 99 -9.39 11.82 -5.86
C PHE A 99 -9.39 13.04 -6.77
N ASP A 100 -10.12 14.07 -6.33
CA ASP A 100 -10.08 15.39 -6.95
C ASP A 100 -8.72 16.04 -6.67
N ARG A 101 -7.98 16.29 -7.76
CA ARG A 101 -6.65 16.93 -7.71
C ARG A 101 -6.74 18.45 -7.74
N ALA A 102 -7.88 19.02 -8.09
CA ALA A 102 -8.06 20.47 -8.16
C ALA A 102 -8.01 21.11 -6.76
N SER A 103 -8.38 20.35 -5.73
CA SER A 103 -8.37 20.75 -4.33
C SER A 103 -7.12 20.29 -3.56
N ALA A 104 -6.14 19.69 -4.25
CA ALA A 104 -4.92 19.19 -3.61
C ALA A 104 -4.02 20.34 -3.09
N PRO A 105 -3.33 20.15 -1.95
CA PRO A 105 -2.41 21.17 -1.43
C PRO A 105 -1.30 21.47 -2.44
N THR A 106 -1.15 22.74 -2.79
CA THR A 106 -0.13 23.19 -3.74
C THR A 106 1.19 23.43 -3.01
N GLY A 107 2.29 22.92 -3.58
CA GLY A 107 3.64 23.14 -3.06
C GLY A 107 4.59 21.97 -3.31
N LEU A 108 5.88 22.29 -3.50
CA LEU A 108 6.90 21.32 -3.89
C LEU A 108 6.97 20.10 -2.96
N LYS A 109 6.77 20.28 -1.65
CA LYS A 109 6.78 19.19 -0.67
C LYS A 109 5.62 18.21 -0.88
N TYR A 110 4.43 18.71 -1.19
CA TYR A 110 3.24 17.88 -1.42
C TYR A 110 3.33 17.15 -2.76
N THR A 111 3.82 17.82 -3.80
CA THR A 111 4.04 17.21 -5.12
C THR A 111 5.11 16.11 -5.07
N VAL A 112 6.26 16.37 -4.42
CA VAL A 112 7.31 15.36 -4.27
C VAL A 112 6.81 14.18 -3.42
N GLY A 113 6.08 14.45 -2.33
CA GLY A 113 5.47 13.42 -1.51
C GLY A 113 4.50 12.54 -2.30
N GLU A 114 3.64 13.15 -3.12
CA GLU A 114 2.72 12.41 -4.00
C GLU A 114 3.46 11.57 -5.04
N CYS A 115 4.47 12.13 -5.71
CA CYS A 115 5.28 11.38 -6.69
C CYS A 115 5.97 10.17 -6.05
N VAL A 116 6.55 10.34 -4.86
CA VAL A 116 7.18 9.25 -4.11
C VAL A 116 6.15 8.19 -3.73
N LEU A 117 5.00 8.58 -3.20
CA LEU A 117 3.94 7.64 -2.81
C LEU A 117 3.39 6.86 -4.00
N VAL A 118 3.09 7.54 -5.10
CA VAL A 118 2.62 6.87 -6.33
C VAL A 118 3.70 5.94 -6.89
N GLY A 119 4.96 6.39 -6.91
CA GLY A 119 6.09 5.56 -7.33
C GLY A 119 6.20 4.28 -6.49
N LEU A 120 6.05 4.39 -5.17
CA LEU A 120 6.02 3.24 -4.27
C LEU A 120 4.83 2.32 -4.56
N PHE A 121 3.62 2.86 -4.79
CA PHE A 121 2.45 2.03 -5.10
C PHE A 121 2.63 1.26 -6.41
N VAL A 122 3.13 1.92 -7.45
CA VAL A 122 3.45 1.27 -8.74
C VAL A 122 4.51 0.18 -8.54
N PHE A 123 5.55 0.47 -7.77
CA PHE A 123 6.59 -0.50 -7.44
C PHE A 123 6.01 -1.72 -6.71
N PHE A 124 5.16 -1.53 -5.70
CA PHE A 124 4.54 -2.65 -4.98
C PHE A 124 3.64 -3.47 -5.91
N THR A 125 2.76 -2.82 -6.68
CA THR A 125 1.91 -3.52 -7.66
C THR A 125 2.74 -4.36 -8.64
N ALA A 126 3.87 -3.84 -9.12
CA ALA A 126 4.74 -4.58 -10.03
C ALA A 126 5.42 -5.78 -9.34
N VAL A 127 6.02 -5.58 -8.16
CA VAL A 127 6.72 -6.64 -7.42
C VAL A 127 5.78 -7.78 -7.05
N TYR A 128 4.65 -7.46 -6.43
CA TYR A 128 3.70 -8.51 -6.03
C TYR A 128 3.00 -9.12 -7.24
N GLY A 129 2.77 -8.37 -8.32
CA GLY A 129 2.20 -8.92 -9.55
C GLY A 129 3.11 -9.94 -10.22
N VAL A 130 4.42 -9.68 -10.26
CA VAL A 130 5.43 -10.66 -10.70
C VAL A 130 5.44 -11.86 -9.75
N ALA A 131 5.43 -11.64 -8.43
CA ALA A 131 5.41 -12.74 -7.47
C ALA A 131 4.15 -13.63 -7.61
N THR A 132 2.98 -13.04 -7.86
CA THR A 132 1.75 -13.81 -8.13
C THR A 132 1.88 -14.61 -9.41
N TRP A 133 2.42 -14.02 -10.48
CA TRP A 133 2.64 -14.72 -11.74
C TRP A 133 3.60 -15.90 -11.59
N ASP A 134 4.72 -15.69 -10.90
CA ASP A 134 5.73 -16.73 -10.64
C ASP A 134 5.12 -17.87 -9.83
N ASN A 135 4.39 -17.56 -8.75
CA ASN A 135 3.75 -18.56 -7.91
C ASN A 135 2.70 -19.38 -8.70
N LEU A 136 1.86 -18.74 -9.52
CA LEU A 136 0.87 -19.43 -10.34
C LEU A 136 1.51 -20.31 -11.42
N SER A 137 2.63 -19.86 -11.99
CA SER A 137 3.38 -20.61 -13.00
C SER A 137 4.00 -21.87 -12.42
N ALA A 138 4.44 -21.83 -11.16
CA ALA A 138 4.96 -23.00 -10.44
C ALA A 138 3.86 -24.05 -10.19
N VAL A 139 2.64 -23.63 -9.82
CA VAL A 139 1.49 -24.53 -9.62
C VAL A 139 1.10 -25.23 -10.93
N ALA A 140 1.20 -24.56 -12.08
CA ALA A 140 0.81 -25.14 -13.37
C ALA A 140 1.77 -26.23 -13.88
N VAL A 141 2.97 -26.34 -13.31
CA VAL A 141 4.04 -27.28 -13.73
C VAL A 141 4.20 -28.46 -12.77
N GLY A 142 3.65 -28.38 -11.54
CA GLY A 142 3.67 -29.44 -10.52
C GLY A 142 2.44 -30.34 -10.55
#